data_AF-A0A7X6TF95-F1
#
_entry.id   AF-A0A7X6TF95-F1
#
_cell.length_a   1.000
_cell.length_b   1.000
_cell.length_c   1.000
_cell.angle_alpha   90.00
_cell.angle_beta   90.00
_cell.angle_gamma   90.00
#
_symmetry.space_group_name_H-M   'P 1'
#
loop_
_entity.id
_entity.type
_entity.pdbx_description
1 polymer ?
#
loop_
_entity_poly.entity_id
_entity_poly.type
_entity_poly.pdbx_seq_one_letter_code
_entity_poly.pdbx_strand_id
1 'polypeptide(L)'
;MDWEIMLDKLSPLAHDNVLYLAAETAPDTYIDTRYTSDHMAVLAAMGGMPVSRLVRKDIMINTFNWIWDNWNWGKTWGWDYPMTAMSAARIGLPEKAVDALLMDRRTNTYLINGHNYQDGRLRVYLPGNGGLLTAVAMMCAGWEGSEGRNPGFPDNGQWKVKWEGLEVMP
;
A
#
# COMPACT_ATOMS: atom_id res chain seq x y z
N MET A 1 -9.42 20.69 23.28
CA MET A 1 -10.43 20.01 24.13
C MET A 1 -11.53 19.39 23.26
N ASP A 2 -12.21 20.14 22.39
CA ASP A 2 -13.28 19.54 21.55
C ASP A 2 -12.77 18.55 20.49
N TRP A 3 -11.60 18.78 19.90
CA TRP A 3 -11.00 17.87 18.90
C TRP A 3 -10.59 16.51 19.47
N GLU A 4 -10.09 16.45 20.70
CA GLU A 4 -9.72 15.18 21.36
C GLU A 4 -10.97 14.33 21.63
N ILE A 5 -12.04 14.96 22.13
CA ILE A 5 -13.34 14.29 22.33
C ILE A 5 -13.88 13.74 21.02
N MET A 6 -13.73 14.46 19.91
CA MET A 6 -14.15 13.99 18.59
C MET A 6 -13.27 12.84 18.07
N LEU A 7 -11.95 12.91 18.27
CA LEU A 7 -11.03 11.84 17.91
C LEU A 7 -11.35 10.54 18.66
N ASP A 8 -11.72 10.61 19.94
CA ASP A 8 -12.09 9.45 20.75
C ASP A 8 -13.45 8.84 20.38
N LYS A 9 -14.26 9.56 19.63
CA LYS A 9 -15.56 9.09 19.12
C LYS A 9 -15.49 8.51 17.71
N LEU A 10 -14.32 8.51 17.08
CA LEU A 10 -14.14 7.86 15.77
C LEU A 10 -14.35 6.35 15.90
N SER A 11 -15.12 5.79 14.98
CA SER A 11 -15.31 4.34 14.93
C SER A 11 -14.00 3.63 14.59
N PRO A 12 -13.80 2.40 15.07
CA PRO A 12 -12.75 1.55 14.53
C PRO A 12 -12.99 1.31 13.03
N LEU A 13 -11.91 0.95 12.32
CA LEU A 13 -12.03 0.52 10.93
C LEU A 13 -12.83 -0.80 10.86
N ALA A 14 -13.76 -0.89 9.91
CA ALA A 14 -14.65 -2.03 9.74
C ALA A 14 -13.87 -3.32 9.45
N HIS A 15 -14.11 -4.39 10.21
CA HIS A 15 -13.45 -5.68 10.05
C HIS A 15 -14.34 -6.85 10.52
N ASP A 16 -14.09 -8.06 10.04
CA ASP A 16 -14.78 -9.29 10.50
C ASP A 16 -14.03 -10.04 11.63
N ASN A 17 -13.04 -9.38 12.24
CA ASN A 17 -12.04 -9.89 13.21
C ASN A 17 -10.84 -10.61 12.61
N VAL A 18 -10.85 -10.88 11.30
CA VAL A 18 -9.72 -11.49 10.59
C VAL A 18 -9.20 -10.55 9.50
N LEU A 19 -10.10 -9.95 8.72
CA LEU A 19 -9.81 -9.09 7.58
C LEU A 19 -10.55 -7.74 7.70
N TYR A 20 -9.92 -6.67 7.21
CA TYR A 20 -10.57 -5.37 7.06
C TYR A 20 -11.60 -5.38 5.94
N LEU A 21 -12.80 -4.88 6.17
CA LEU A 21 -13.85 -4.78 5.15
C LEU A 21 -13.76 -3.45 4.40
N ALA A 22 -14.27 -3.42 3.17
CA ALA A 22 -14.35 -2.18 2.40
C ALA A 22 -15.28 -1.14 3.09
N ALA A 23 -16.32 -1.62 3.77
CA ALA A 23 -17.21 -0.85 4.62
C ALA A 23 -17.89 -1.78 5.64
N GLU A 24 -18.41 -1.23 6.74
CA GLU A 24 -19.18 -1.99 7.75
C GLU A 24 -20.40 -2.70 7.13
N THR A 25 -21.00 -2.08 6.13
CA THR A 25 -22.17 -2.60 5.40
C THR A 25 -21.80 -3.51 4.22
N ALA A 26 -20.52 -3.83 4.02
CA ALA A 26 -20.03 -4.70 2.96
C ALA A 26 -19.41 -6.00 3.52
N PRO A 27 -20.20 -6.85 4.21
CA PRO A 27 -19.69 -8.10 4.79
C PRO A 27 -19.16 -9.08 3.73
N ASP A 28 -19.64 -8.96 2.49
CA ASP A 28 -19.24 -9.80 1.36
C ASP A 28 -17.95 -9.33 0.65
N THR A 29 -17.17 -8.40 1.26
CA THR A 29 -15.94 -7.80 0.67
C THR A 29 -15.00 -8.85 0.05
N TYR A 30 -14.87 -10.02 0.68
CA TYR A 30 -13.96 -11.08 0.25
C TYR A 30 -14.67 -12.31 -0.34
N ILE A 31 -15.99 -12.21 -0.55
CA ILE A 31 -16.82 -13.29 -1.10
C ILE A 31 -17.25 -12.93 -2.53
N ASP A 32 -17.67 -11.69 -2.74
CA ASP A 32 -18.12 -11.22 -4.04
C ASP A 32 -16.97 -10.56 -4.81
N THR A 33 -16.64 -11.14 -5.97
CA THR A 33 -15.54 -10.66 -6.83
C THR A 33 -15.68 -9.20 -7.25
N ARG A 34 -16.90 -8.62 -7.21
CA ARG A 34 -17.12 -7.19 -7.45
C ARG A 34 -16.33 -6.31 -6.48
N TYR A 35 -16.15 -6.75 -5.24
CA TYR A 35 -15.38 -6.03 -4.22
C TYR A 35 -13.88 -6.29 -4.27
N THR A 36 -13.43 -7.28 -5.06
CA THR A 36 -12.02 -7.65 -5.21
C THR A 36 -11.50 -7.38 -6.64
N SER A 37 -12.25 -6.62 -7.43
CA SER A 37 -11.98 -6.32 -8.85
C SER A 37 -11.82 -4.82 -9.12
N ASP A 38 -11.31 -4.09 -8.13
CA ASP A 38 -10.94 -2.67 -8.24
C ASP A 38 -9.77 -2.38 -7.26
N HIS A 39 -9.65 -1.17 -6.74
CA HIS A 39 -8.67 -0.76 -5.73
C HIS A 39 -8.82 -1.51 -4.41
N MET A 40 -7.71 -1.99 -3.86
CA MET A 40 -7.62 -2.59 -2.52
C MET A 40 -7.44 -1.49 -1.48
N ALA A 41 -8.41 -0.57 -1.43
CA ALA A 41 -8.35 0.68 -0.67
C ALA A 41 -8.07 0.49 0.83
N VAL A 42 -8.39 -0.67 1.40
CA VAL A 42 -8.05 -1.01 2.79
C VAL A 42 -6.53 -0.94 3.05
N LEU A 43 -5.69 -1.23 2.05
CA LEU A 43 -4.24 -1.11 2.18
C LEU A 43 -3.80 0.35 2.32
N ALA A 44 -4.59 1.32 1.86
CA ALA A 44 -4.27 2.75 1.99
C ALA A 44 -4.18 3.20 3.46
N ALA A 45 -4.84 2.48 4.39
CA ALA A 45 -4.74 2.77 5.82
C ALA A 45 -3.30 2.64 6.35
N MET A 46 -2.46 1.82 5.70
CA MET A 46 -1.03 1.66 6.03
C MET A 46 -0.10 2.01 4.86
N GLY A 47 -0.61 2.21 3.65
CA GLY A 47 0.17 2.54 2.46
C GLY A 47 0.03 4.00 2.00
N GLY A 48 -1.12 4.63 2.20
CA GLY A 48 -1.39 6.00 1.74
C GLY A 48 -1.47 7.03 2.87
N MET A 49 -1.83 6.59 4.08
CA MET A 49 -1.98 7.44 5.26
C MET A 49 -0.86 7.19 6.27
N PRO A 50 -0.56 8.16 7.16
CA PRO A 50 0.23 7.91 8.36
C PRO A 50 -0.42 6.82 9.22
N VAL A 51 0.39 6.06 9.96
CA VAL A 51 -0.13 4.97 10.79
C VAL A 51 -1.02 5.53 11.90
N SER A 52 -2.31 5.18 11.85
CA SER A 52 -3.29 5.61 12.84
C SER A 52 -3.45 4.57 13.95
N ARG A 53 -3.73 5.04 15.18
CA ARG A 53 -4.11 4.18 16.32
C ARG A 53 -5.36 3.33 16.08
N LEU A 54 -6.16 3.67 15.07
CA LEU A 54 -7.37 2.92 14.70
C LEU A 54 -7.05 1.67 13.87
N VAL A 55 -5.82 1.55 13.37
CA VAL A 55 -5.37 0.37 12.61
C VAL A 55 -4.81 -0.68 13.56
N ARG A 56 -5.36 -1.89 13.46
CA ARG A 56 -4.87 -3.13 14.07
C ARG A 56 -3.92 -3.82 13.09
N LYS A 57 -2.64 -3.89 13.47
CA LYS A 57 -1.57 -4.39 12.60
C LYS A 57 -1.72 -5.89 12.29
N ASP A 58 -2.20 -6.69 13.24
CA ASP A 58 -2.49 -8.11 13.06
C ASP A 58 -3.56 -8.35 11.97
N ILE A 59 -4.67 -7.61 12.00
CA ILE A 59 -5.70 -7.68 10.96
C ILE A 59 -5.17 -7.17 9.62
N MET A 60 -4.37 -6.09 9.61
CA MET A 60 -3.78 -5.60 8.37
C MET A 60 -2.83 -6.63 7.74
N ILE A 61 -2.04 -7.36 8.53
CA ILE A 61 -1.17 -8.42 8.03
C ILE A 61 -2.01 -9.54 7.37
N ASN A 62 -3.08 -9.98 8.03
CA ASN A 62 -3.99 -10.98 7.46
C ASN A 62 -4.66 -10.48 6.18
N THR A 63 -5.16 -9.24 6.21
CA THR A 63 -5.77 -8.54 5.07
C THR A 63 -4.81 -8.47 3.89
N PHE A 64 -3.58 -8.02 4.15
CA PHE A 64 -2.54 -7.91 3.14
C PHE A 64 -2.22 -9.25 2.50
N ASN A 65 -2.04 -10.32 3.30
CA ASN A 65 -1.74 -11.64 2.76
C ASN A 65 -2.90 -12.20 1.93
N TRP A 66 -4.14 -12.01 2.39
CA TRP A 66 -5.32 -12.39 1.61
C TRP A 66 -5.35 -11.67 0.25
N ILE A 67 -5.14 -10.35 0.24
CA ILE A 67 -5.10 -9.54 -0.99
C ILE A 67 -3.96 -10.01 -1.89
N TRP A 68 -2.77 -10.24 -1.33
CA TRP A 68 -1.61 -10.71 -2.08
C TRP A 68 -1.93 -11.97 -2.89
N ASP A 69 -2.55 -12.95 -2.24
CA ASP A 69 -2.79 -14.27 -2.83
C ASP A 69 -4.07 -14.32 -3.70
N ASN A 70 -5.10 -13.49 -3.40
CA ASN A 70 -6.44 -13.67 -3.95
C ASN A 70 -6.99 -12.47 -4.74
N TRP A 71 -6.33 -11.31 -4.70
CA TRP A 71 -6.87 -10.13 -5.40
C TRP A 71 -6.90 -10.33 -6.91
N ASN A 72 -7.88 -9.72 -7.58
CA ASN A 72 -7.92 -9.70 -9.03
C ASN A 72 -6.91 -8.69 -9.58
N TRP A 73 -5.62 -9.05 -9.53
CA TRP A 73 -4.51 -8.21 -9.97
C TRP A 73 -4.60 -7.77 -11.44
N GLY A 74 -5.45 -8.39 -12.26
CA GLY A 74 -5.72 -7.96 -13.63
C GLY A 74 -6.65 -6.74 -13.74
N LYS A 75 -7.26 -6.31 -12.63
CA LYS A 75 -8.23 -5.20 -12.56
C LYS A 75 -7.70 -3.96 -11.84
N THR A 76 -6.47 -4.01 -11.35
CA THR A 76 -5.84 -2.93 -10.60
C THR A 76 -5.38 -1.78 -11.49
N TRP A 77 -5.02 -0.68 -10.86
CA TRP A 77 -4.50 0.54 -11.47
C TRP A 77 -3.06 0.79 -11.04
N GLY A 78 -2.34 1.63 -11.79
CA GLY A 78 -0.91 1.82 -11.56
C GLY A 78 -0.52 2.36 -10.17
N TRP A 79 -1.41 3.02 -9.45
CA TRP A 79 -1.16 3.48 -8.08
C TRP A 79 -1.36 2.40 -7.01
N ASP A 80 -1.99 1.27 -7.37
CA ASP A 80 -2.24 0.17 -6.43
C ASP A 80 -0.94 -0.52 -6.00
N TYR A 81 0.04 -0.62 -6.91
CA TYR A 81 1.35 -1.24 -6.66
C TYR A 81 2.19 -0.48 -5.63
N PRO A 82 2.41 0.85 -5.78
CA PRO A 82 3.12 1.60 -4.74
C PRO A 82 2.34 1.68 -3.42
N MET A 83 1.00 1.76 -3.44
CA MET A 83 0.20 1.66 -2.21
C MET A 83 0.43 0.31 -1.50
N THR A 84 0.43 -0.78 -2.26
CA THR A 84 0.72 -2.12 -1.75
C THR A 84 2.13 -2.19 -1.19
N ALA A 85 3.11 -1.62 -1.89
CA ALA A 85 4.51 -1.60 -1.45
C ALA A 85 4.71 -0.85 -0.12
N MET A 86 4.12 0.35 0.01
CA MET A 86 4.18 1.12 1.25
C MET A 86 3.49 0.40 2.40
N SER A 87 2.33 -0.23 2.15
CA SER A 87 1.64 -1.04 3.15
C SER A 87 2.49 -2.23 3.61
N ALA A 88 3.08 -2.98 2.65
CA ALA A 88 3.98 -4.09 2.92
C ALA A 88 5.19 -3.67 3.77
N ALA A 89 5.81 -2.53 3.44
CA ALA A 89 6.91 -1.97 4.21
C ALA A 89 6.51 -1.68 5.67
N ARG A 90 5.39 -0.96 5.90
CA ARG A 90 4.93 -0.63 7.27
C ARG A 90 4.53 -1.86 8.10
N ILE A 91 4.06 -2.92 7.45
CA ILE A 91 3.73 -4.17 8.15
C ILE A 91 4.92 -5.11 8.35
N GLY A 92 6.11 -4.76 7.88
CA GLY A 92 7.34 -5.54 8.08
C GLY A 92 7.56 -6.64 7.05
N LEU A 93 7.05 -6.46 5.83
CA LEU A 93 7.20 -7.39 4.70
C LEU A 93 8.00 -6.72 3.56
N PRO A 94 9.29 -6.39 3.76
CA PRO A 94 10.07 -5.64 2.78
C PRO A 94 10.30 -6.36 1.45
N GLU A 95 10.34 -7.71 1.45
CA GLU A 95 10.43 -8.51 0.21
C GLU A 95 9.17 -8.27 -0.64
N LYS A 96 7.99 -8.37 -0.02
CA LYS A 96 6.72 -8.09 -0.70
C LYS A 96 6.57 -6.64 -1.12
N ALA A 97 7.23 -5.70 -0.42
CA ALA A 97 7.25 -4.30 -0.81
C ALA A 97 7.96 -4.11 -2.16
N VAL A 98 9.14 -4.72 -2.31
CA VAL A 98 9.89 -4.74 -3.58
C VAL A 98 9.11 -5.49 -4.66
N ASP A 99 8.59 -6.68 -4.34
CA ASP A 99 7.82 -7.50 -5.29
C ASP A 99 6.57 -6.77 -5.80
N ALA A 100 5.89 -5.98 -4.96
CA ALA A 100 4.75 -5.18 -5.37
C ALA A 100 5.13 -4.15 -6.45
N LEU A 101 6.26 -3.44 -6.27
CA LEU A 101 6.76 -2.48 -7.25
C LEU A 101 7.18 -3.14 -8.57
N LEU A 102 7.61 -4.40 -8.52
CA LEU A 102 8.11 -5.15 -9.67
C LEU A 102 7.10 -6.15 -10.25
N MET A 103 5.86 -6.14 -9.75
CA MET A 103 4.85 -7.12 -10.14
C MET A 103 4.54 -7.02 -11.64
N ASP A 104 4.64 -8.14 -12.35
CA ASP A 104 4.40 -8.21 -13.79
C ASP A 104 2.90 -8.11 -14.12
N ARG A 105 2.45 -6.87 -14.30
CA ARG A 105 1.08 -6.52 -14.65
C ARG A 105 1.06 -5.32 -15.59
N ARG A 106 0.07 -5.31 -16.50
CA ARG A 106 -0.11 -4.22 -17.48
C ARG A 106 -0.13 -2.85 -16.83
N THR A 107 -0.85 -2.70 -15.73
CA THR A 107 -1.04 -1.40 -15.06
C THR A 107 0.15 -0.98 -14.20
N ASN A 108 1.09 -1.90 -13.95
CA ASN A 108 2.40 -1.60 -13.34
C ASN A 108 3.50 -1.32 -14.39
N THR A 109 3.15 -1.22 -15.67
CA THR A 109 4.13 -0.98 -16.74
C THR A 109 4.49 0.50 -16.82
N TYR A 110 5.78 0.80 -16.91
CA TYR A 110 6.31 2.12 -17.23
C TYR A 110 6.87 2.09 -18.65
N LEU A 111 6.39 3.00 -19.50
CA LEU A 111 6.80 3.10 -20.89
C LEU A 111 8.26 3.58 -21.00
N ILE A 112 8.85 3.49 -22.20
CA ILE A 112 10.23 3.94 -22.47
C ILE A 112 10.45 5.42 -22.11
N ASN A 113 9.39 6.24 -22.15
CA ASN A 113 9.44 7.65 -21.73
C ASN A 113 9.25 7.85 -20.21
N GLY A 114 9.19 6.77 -19.43
CA GLY A 114 9.06 6.78 -17.98
C GLY A 114 7.64 6.95 -17.44
N HIS A 115 6.61 7.11 -18.29
CA HIS A 115 5.23 7.25 -17.81
C HIS A 115 4.59 5.91 -17.47
N ASN A 116 3.87 5.86 -16.34
CA ASN A 116 3.04 4.72 -16.00
C ASN A 116 1.86 4.61 -16.97
N TYR A 117 1.63 3.40 -17.46
CA TYR A 117 0.62 3.07 -18.45
C TYR A 117 -0.53 2.29 -17.80
N GLN A 118 -1.76 2.77 -17.98
CA GLN A 118 -2.95 2.07 -17.51
C GLN A 118 -3.57 1.23 -18.64
N ASP A 119 -3.93 1.89 -19.75
CA ASP A 119 -4.48 1.28 -20.96
C ASP A 119 -4.40 2.22 -22.17
N GLY A 120 -5.04 1.85 -23.28
CA GLY A 120 -5.04 2.63 -24.52
C GLY A 120 -5.64 4.04 -24.41
N ARG A 121 -6.54 4.27 -23.43
CA ARG A 121 -7.17 5.57 -23.13
C ARG A 121 -6.34 6.39 -22.14
N LEU A 122 -5.73 5.74 -21.16
CA LEU A 122 -4.94 6.36 -20.09
C LEU A 122 -3.46 5.95 -20.21
N ARG A 123 -2.82 6.41 -21.29
CA ARG A 123 -1.41 6.06 -21.60
C ARG A 123 -0.39 6.74 -20.69
N VAL A 124 -0.80 7.84 -20.05
CA VAL A 124 -0.01 8.60 -19.08
C VAL A 124 -0.85 8.73 -17.82
N TYR A 125 -0.60 7.85 -16.86
CA TYR A 125 -1.31 7.79 -15.60
C TYR A 125 -0.38 8.22 -14.45
N LEU A 126 -0.33 9.53 -14.20
CA LEU A 126 0.59 10.13 -13.25
C LEU A 126 0.46 9.63 -11.79
N PRO A 127 -0.70 9.14 -11.29
CA PRO A 127 -0.74 8.56 -9.96
C PRO A 127 0.19 7.36 -9.78
N GLY A 128 0.41 6.54 -10.81
CA GLY A 128 1.40 5.46 -10.74
C GLY A 128 2.84 5.98 -10.69
N ASN A 129 3.15 7.06 -11.41
CA ASN A 129 4.46 7.71 -11.33
C ASN A 129 4.74 8.32 -9.96
N GLY A 130 3.80 9.13 -9.45
CA GLY A 130 3.92 9.77 -8.14
C GLY A 130 4.01 8.72 -7.04
N GLY A 131 3.13 7.70 -7.09
CA GLY A 131 3.13 6.61 -6.13
C GLY A 131 4.46 5.86 -6.10
N LEU A 132 5.06 5.53 -7.26
CA LEU A 132 6.37 4.85 -7.29
C LEU A 132 7.46 5.70 -6.62
N LEU A 133 7.52 6.99 -6.92
CA LEU A 133 8.51 7.89 -6.31
C LEU A 133 8.30 7.99 -4.79
N THR A 134 7.06 8.14 -4.34
CA THR A 134 6.72 8.17 -2.92
C THR A 134 7.08 6.87 -2.22
N ALA A 135 6.72 5.71 -2.80
CA ALA A 135 6.99 4.41 -2.21
C ALA A 135 8.50 4.14 -2.08
N VAL A 136 9.28 4.40 -3.13
CA VAL A 136 10.74 4.23 -3.09
C VAL A 136 11.37 5.20 -2.08
N ALA A 137 10.90 6.45 -2.02
CA ALA A 137 11.40 7.41 -1.05
C ALA A 137 11.13 6.95 0.39
N MET A 138 9.91 6.51 0.68
CA MET A 138 9.50 5.96 1.97
C MET A 138 10.29 4.70 2.35
N MET A 139 10.52 3.79 1.39
CA MET A 139 11.30 2.57 1.64
C MET A 139 12.78 2.88 1.94
N CYS A 140 13.33 3.94 1.33
CA CYS A 140 14.70 4.41 1.55
C CYS A 140 14.87 5.19 2.86
N ALA A 141 14.08 6.26 3.05
CA ALA A 141 14.23 7.20 4.15
C ALA A 141 13.49 6.75 5.42
N GLY A 142 12.46 5.93 5.26
CA GLY A 142 11.60 5.49 6.34
C GLY A 142 10.36 6.35 6.54
N TRP A 143 9.67 6.04 7.62
CA TRP A 143 8.47 6.73 8.11
C TRP A 143 8.55 6.93 9.63
N GLU A 144 7.61 7.68 10.21
CA GLU A 144 7.56 7.89 11.66
C GLU A 144 7.51 6.55 12.41
N GLY A 145 8.44 6.36 13.35
CA GLY A 145 8.57 5.12 14.13
C GLY A 145 9.22 3.95 13.40
N SER A 146 9.67 4.13 12.15
CA SER A 146 10.53 3.14 11.49
C SER A 146 11.94 3.12 12.10
N GLU A 147 12.56 1.94 12.15
CA GLU A 147 13.90 1.73 12.69
C GLU A 147 14.82 1.11 11.62
N GLY A 148 16.12 1.32 11.77
CA GLY A 148 17.12 0.78 10.86
C GLY A 148 17.34 1.62 9.61
N ARG A 149 18.21 1.13 8.72
CA ARG A 149 18.58 1.80 7.48
C ARG A 149 17.79 1.21 6.31
N ASN A 150 17.14 2.07 5.52
CA ASN A 150 16.30 1.65 4.38
C ASN A 150 15.20 0.66 4.81
N PRO A 151 14.33 1.03 5.76
CA PRO A 151 13.44 0.10 6.45
C PRO A 151 12.41 -0.60 5.56
N GLY A 152 12.19 -0.10 4.34
CA GLY A 152 11.31 -0.75 3.37
C GLY A 152 12.01 -1.76 2.46
N PHE A 153 13.34 -1.88 2.50
CA PHE A 153 14.09 -2.84 1.69
C PHE A 153 14.52 -4.07 2.51
N PRO A 154 14.64 -5.25 1.87
CA PRO A 154 15.13 -6.45 2.54
C PRO A 154 16.59 -6.28 2.99
N ASP A 155 16.86 -6.55 4.27
CA ASP A 155 18.22 -6.58 4.83
C ASP A 155 18.85 -7.97 4.69
N ASN A 156 18.85 -8.50 3.45
CA ASN A 156 19.35 -9.83 3.11
C ASN A 156 20.63 -9.78 2.25
N GLY A 157 21.18 -8.57 2.03
CA GLY A 157 22.37 -8.33 1.21
C GLY A 157 22.16 -8.32 -0.31
N GLN A 158 20.96 -8.59 -0.81
CA GLN A 158 20.66 -8.55 -2.26
C GLN A 158 20.54 -7.11 -2.78
N TRP A 159 20.12 -6.17 -1.93
CA TRP A 159 19.92 -4.77 -2.29
C TRP A 159 21.04 -3.87 -1.76
N LYS A 160 21.76 -3.21 -2.67
CA LYS A 160 22.76 -2.18 -2.34
C LYS A 160 22.17 -0.79 -2.52
N VAL A 161 21.35 -0.36 -1.55
CA VAL A 161 20.59 0.89 -1.64
C VAL A 161 21.47 2.11 -1.33
N LYS A 162 21.39 3.13 -2.18
CA LYS A 162 22.00 4.45 -2.00
C LYS A 162 20.97 5.53 -2.33
N TRP A 163 20.89 6.55 -1.49
CA TRP A 163 20.00 7.69 -1.68
C TRP A 163 20.57 8.90 -0.93
N GLU A 164 20.11 10.09 -1.29
CA GLU A 164 20.45 11.36 -0.66
C GLU A 164 19.25 12.31 -0.72
N GLY A 165 19.17 13.27 0.20
CA GLY A 165 18.17 14.35 0.14
C GLY A 165 16.70 13.92 0.25
N LEU A 166 16.42 12.72 0.77
CA LEU A 166 15.05 12.26 1.06
C LEU A 166 14.70 12.50 2.54
N GLU A 167 13.45 12.83 2.79
CA GLU A 167 12.91 13.06 4.13
C GLU A 167 12.05 11.87 4.59
N VAL A 168 12.01 11.67 5.90
CA VAL A 168 11.17 10.66 6.54
C VAL A 168 9.69 10.99 6.31
N MET A 169 8.89 10.01 5.87
CA MET A 169 7.43 10.21 5.77
C MET A 169 6.78 10.21 7.16
N PRO A 170 5.63 10.87 7.34
CA PRO A 170 4.80 10.65 8.50
C PRO A 170 4.28 9.20 8.60
#